data_AF-A0A836ICK4-F1
#
_entry.id   AF-A0A836ICK4-F1
#
_cell.length_a   1.000
_cell.length_b   1.000
_cell.length_c   1.000
_cell.angle_alpha   90.00
_cell.angle_beta   90.00
_cell.angle_gamma   90.00
#
_symmetry.space_group_name_H-M   'P 1'
#
loop_
_entity.id
_entity.type
_entity.pdbx_description
1 polymer ?
#
loop_
_entity_poly.entity_id
_entity_poly.type
_entity_poly.pdbx_seq_one_letter_code
_entity_poly.pdbx_strand_id
1 'polypeptide(L)'
;MTLPRGKDTGGMVTTTAPMSCTRARRDPRRRIGNSNAVADGLDMTRVGILSDRELAFFHRLAYAGSHAAEQQQHDARKQEEYRRRNLSKARTAEWTDTIEARHDRFVQEQKDATEAAEARQKVLDDLYLEQRKEEHKAMIARQQLEKIKEDPRTRHVRSVTLLHEALKAREEQVAYRDMVKREEKKRNAADQLEYQQQLWGDQAEELHKKLQARQRNMEEKNTNLEAVLYQIDRRREERAADCEDRKRVDQEAADERAEQREEEMARRARDLENGAYNVAHSRTAVTKAEKLQAHLAENAKDQAALEAEEKKVESLKRYVVEHQRRKQLAFEDRKKASLPQYLKEAQPDKHPTYRTQDAFVQKGTSLLQHLHDGDAKRQEKQREQQLEMTFERLQMEEEKAAEARGETIESKLDANGRNLRHHRASTTAAGFMSMAEEKAYAEEMRRYPEQLRAKEAEEAAARRAEALRLEQAQKLQAAEKHEKERRALEAHREEVREQQAQQEADDARFRAYIDSVIPADMDPFLYRKAVQMH
;
A
#
# COMPACT_ATOMS: atom_id res chain seq x y z
N MET A 1 43.64 -15.23 -30.83
CA MET A 1 43.67 -16.28 -31.87
C MET A 1 44.42 -17.48 -31.31
N THR A 2 43.74 -18.63 -31.29
CA THR A 2 44.24 -20.01 -31.47
C THR A 2 45.70 -20.36 -31.18
N LEU A 3 45.88 -21.33 -30.27
CA LEU A 3 47.07 -22.18 -30.06
C LEU A 3 47.55 -22.87 -31.35
N PRO A 4 48.78 -23.44 -31.32
CA PRO A 4 48.92 -24.83 -31.76
C PRO A 4 49.64 -25.76 -30.76
N ARG A 5 49.20 -27.03 -30.82
CA ARG A 5 49.55 -28.21 -30.02
C ARG A 5 50.96 -28.73 -30.27
N GLY A 6 51.52 -29.31 -29.21
CA GLY A 6 52.72 -30.15 -29.22
C GLY A 6 52.48 -31.57 -29.74
N LYS A 7 53.59 -32.25 -29.99
CA LYS A 7 53.70 -33.61 -30.50
C LYS A 7 54.72 -34.42 -29.70
N ASP A 8 54.38 -35.70 -29.57
CA ASP A 8 55.22 -36.89 -29.45
C ASP A 8 55.52 -37.46 -28.05
N THR A 9 54.88 -38.63 -27.82
CA THR A 9 55.18 -39.61 -26.78
C THR A 9 55.63 -40.93 -27.42
N GLY A 10 56.75 -41.47 -26.94
CA GLY A 10 56.93 -42.89 -26.59
C GLY A 10 57.13 -43.94 -27.69
N GLY A 11 58.33 -44.54 -27.72
CA GLY A 11 58.60 -45.80 -28.41
C GLY A 11 59.73 -46.57 -27.72
N MET A 12 59.39 -47.71 -27.11
CA MET A 12 60.29 -48.62 -26.39
C MET A 12 60.37 -49.94 -27.18
N VAL A 13 61.57 -50.43 -27.52
CA VAL A 13 61.77 -51.72 -28.20
C VAL A 13 62.85 -52.53 -27.48
N THR A 14 62.48 -53.73 -27.02
CA THR A 14 63.36 -54.78 -26.49
C THR A 14 63.70 -55.79 -27.58
N THR A 15 64.97 -56.19 -27.70
CA THR A 15 65.40 -57.24 -28.65
C THR A 15 66.19 -58.34 -27.93
N THR A 16 65.67 -59.56 -27.99
CA THR A 16 66.28 -60.82 -27.56
C THR A 16 67.16 -61.44 -28.65
N ALA A 17 68.29 -62.07 -28.29
CA ALA A 17 69.22 -62.75 -29.20
C ALA A 17 69.11 -64.30 -29.14
N PRO A 18 69.30 -65.04 -30.25
CA PRO A 18 69.51 -66.48 -30.22
C PRO A 18 70.98 -66.88 -30.43
N MET A 19 71.42 -67.89 -29.70
CA MET A 19 72.71 -68.58 -29.88
C MET A 19 72.63 -69.62 -31.01
N SER A 20 73.69 -69.78 -31.80
CA SER A 20 73.87 -70.97 -32.66
C SER A 20 75.32 -71.46 -32.69
N CYS A 21 75.42 -72.78 -32.86
CA CYS A 21 76.54 -73.68 -32.60
C CYS A 21 77.57 -73.74 -33.74
N THR A 22 78.80 -74.11 -33.39
CA THR A 22 80.03 -74.10 -34.19
C THR A 22 80.14 -75.26 -35.19
N ARG A 23 80.05 -74.96 -36.50
CA ARG A 23 80.72 -75.73 -37.57
C ARG A 23 81.88 -74.85 -38.05
N ALA A 24 83.11 -75.17 -37.66
CA ALA A 24 84.27 -74.35 -38.01
C ALA A 24 84.44 -74.29 -39.54
N ARG A 25 84.33 -73.09 -40.12
CA ARG A 25 84.58 -72.85 -41.55
C ARG A 25 86.07 -72.56 -41.74
N ARG A 26 86.68 -73.12 -42.80
CA ARG A 26 88.08 -72.87 -43.17
C ARG A 26 88.25 -71.38 -43.53
N ASP A 27 89.07 -70.66 -42.77
CA ASP A 27 89.44 -69.27 -43.05
C ASP A 27 90.67 -69.24 -43.97
N PRO A 28 90.53 -68.82 -45.25
CA PRO A 28 91.63 -68.85 -46.22
C PRO A 28 92.78 -67.90 -45.88
N ARG A 29 92.59 -66.93 -44.97
CA ARG A 29 93.66 -66.00 -44.55
C ARG A 29 94.59 -66.56 -43.48
N ARG A 30 94.17 -67.61 -42.76
CA ARG A 30 95.00 -68.28 -41.74
C ARG A 30 95.62 -69.55 -42.32
N ARG A 31 96.92 -69.53 -42.62
CA ARG A 31 97.64 -70.72 -43.15
C ARG A 31 97.93 -71.79 -42.10
N ILE A 32 97.99 -71.44 -40.81
CA ILE A 32 98.35 -72.33 -39.70
C ILE A 32 97.36 -72.10 -38.55
N GLY A 33 96.76 -73.15 -38.00
CA GLY A 33 95.91 -73.08 -36.81
C GLY A 33 94.86 -74.20 -36.69
N ASN A 34 94.56 -74.59 -35.45
CA ASN A 34 93.67 -75.70 -35.10
C ASN A 34 92.28 -75.58 -35.71
N SER A 35 91.72 -74.37 -35.80
CA SER A 35 90.39 -74.14 -36.35
C SER A 35 90.29 -74.47 -37.85
N ASN A 36 91.37 -74.31 -38.62
CA ASN A 36 91.41 -74.69 -40.03
C ASN A 36 91.77 -76.17 -40.21
N ALA A 37 92.64 -76.73 -39.37
CA ALA A 37 92.95 -78.16 -39.38
C ALA A 37 91.71 -79.03 -39.05
N VAL A 38 90.90 -78.59 -38.08
CA VAL A 38 89.61 -79.21 -37.73
C VAL A 38 88.57 -79.03 -38.86
N ALA A 39 88.58 -77.88 -39.55
CA ALA A 39 87.70 -77.64 -40.69
C ALA A 39 88.07 -78.47 -41.94
N ASP A 40 89.35 -78.81 -42.12
CA ASP A 40 89.88 -79.65 -43.21
C ASP A 40 89.84 -81.17 -42.90
N GLY A 41 89.41 -81.56 -41.69
CA GLY A 41 89.20 -82.98 -41.32
C GLY A 41 90.46 -83.77 -40.98
N LEU A 42 91.57 -83.10 -40.67
CA LEU A 42 92.83 -83.74 -40.28
C LEU A 42 92.78 -84.26 -38.83
N ASP A 43 93.30 -85.46 -38.63
CA ASP A 43 93.28 -86.15 -37.33
C ASP A 43 94.22 -85.45 -36.32
N MET A 44 93.63 -84.74 -35.36
CA MET A 44 94.34 -83.80 -34.45
C MET A 44 95.37 -84.46 -33.54
N THR A 45 95.36 -85.80 -33.44
CA THR A 45 96.32 -86.59 -32.66
C THR A 45 97.72 -86.63 -33.28
N ARG A 46 97.85 -86.33 -34.58
CA ARG A 46 99.14 -86.27 -35.29
C ARG A 46 99.68 -84.86 -35.49
N VAL A 47 98.90 -83.82 -35.15
CA VAL A 47 99.28 -82.41 -35.33
C VAL A 47 99.63 -81.80 -33.97
N GLY A 48 100.92 -81.57 -33.71
CA GLY A 48 101.36 -80.91 -32.49
C GLY A 48 100.83 -79.48 -32.39
N ILE A 49 100.11 -79.16 -31.31
CA ILE A 49 99.65 -77.80 -31.01
C ILE A 49 100.84 -77.01 -30.46
N LEU A 50 101.28 -75.99 -31.20
CA LEU A 50 102.27 -75.05 -30.71
C LEU A 50 101.59 -73.97 -29.85
N SER A 51 101.93 -73.93 -28.57
CA SER A 51 101.54 -72.89 -27.63
C SER A 51 102.15 -71.52 -27.99
N ASP A 52 101.57 -70.41 -27.53
CA ASP A 52 102.12 -69.06 -27.74
C ASP A 52 103.56 -68.92 -27.21
N ARG A 53 103.93 -69.72 -26.20
CA ARG A 53 105.31 -69.82 -25.72
C ARG A 53 106.21 -70.54 -26.71
N GLU A 54 105.75 -71.60 -27.34
CA GLU A 54 106.49 -72.31 -28.39
C GLU A 54 106.55 -71.48 -29.67
N LEU A 55 105.49 -70.76 -30.05
CA LEU A 55 105.53 -69.77 -31.13
C LEU A 55 106.53 -68.65 -30.83
N ALA A 56 106.49 -68.08 -29.62
CA ALA A 56 107.50 -67.10 -29.19
C ALA A 56 108.92 -67.68 -29.20
N PHE A 57 109.07 -68.97 -28.89
CA PHE A 57 110.34 -69.69 -28.95
C PHE A 57 110.82 -69.94 -30.38
N PHE A 58 109.94 -70.40 -31.29
CA PHE A 58 110.25 -70.55 -32.71
C PHE A 58 110.51 -69.22 -33.40
N HIS A 59 109.82 -68.15 -32.99
CA HIS A 59 110.13 -66.80 -33.44
C HIS A 59 111.47 -66.31 -32.91
N ARG A 60 111.78 -66.53 -31.62
CA ARG A 60 113.11 -66.27 -31.08
C ARG A 60 114.19 -67.03 -31.84
N LEU A 61 113.94 -68.28 -32.24
CA LEU A 61 114.86 -69.07 -33.05
C LEU A 61 114.96 -68.56 -34.50
N ALA A 62 113.84 -68.23 -35.14
CA ALA A 62 113.79 -67.73 -36.52
C ALA A 62 114.47 -66.36 -36.66
N TYR A 63 114.52 -65.58 -35.59
CA TYR A 63 115.18 -64.27 -35.54
C TYR A 63 116.42 -64.25 -34.64
N ALA A 64 116.93 -65.41 -34.20
CA ALA A 64 118.05 -65.56 -33.26
C ALA A 64 119.38 -64.96 -33.72
N GLY A 65 119.46 -64.45 -34.94
CA GLY A 65 120.64 -63.77 -35.49
C GLY A 65 120.42 -62.30 -35.88
N SER A 66 119.24 -61.72 -35.67
CA SER A 66 118.95 -60.33 -36.10
C SER A 66 118.10 -59.56 -35.08
N HIS A 67 118.77 -58.83 -34.18
CA HIS A 67 118.12 -57.88 -33.27
C HIS A 67 117.32 -56.79 -34.01
N ALA A 68 117.72 -56.44 -35.24
CA ALA A 68 117.01 -55.47 -36.05
C ALA A 68 115.60 -55.94 -36.42
N ALA A 69 115.42 -57.24 -36.70
CA ALA A 69 114.11 -57.81 -37.02
C ALA A 69 113.16 -57.85 -35.80
N GLU A 70 113.70 -58.09 -34.60
CA GLU A 70 112.94 -58.12 -33.35
C GLU A 70 112.45 -56.72 -32.94
N GLN A 71 113.30 -55.70 -33.08
CA GLN A 71 112.94 -54.29 -32.81
C GLN A 71 111.88 -53.77 -33.80
N GLN A 72 112.03 -54.07 -35.10
CA GLN A 72 111.07 -53.65 -36.13
C GLN A 72 109.64 -54.18 -35.86
N GLN A 73 109.51 -55.41 -35.33
CA GLN A 73 108.19 -55.96 -34.97
C GLN A 73 107.60 -55.30 -33.73
N HIS A 74 108.42 -55.04 -32.72
CA HIS A 74 107.96 -54.36 -31.50
C HIS A 74 107.50 -52.92 -31.80
N ASP A 75 108.24 -52.22 -32.67
CA ASP A 75 107.88 -50.88 -33.12
C ASP A 75 106.63 -50.89 -34.01
N ALA A 76 106.47 -51.89 -34.88
CA ALA A 76 105.24 -52.06 -35.66
C ALA A 76 104.01 -52.32 -34.76
N ARG A 77 104.15 -53.13 -33.69
CA ARG A 77 103.08 -53.35 -32.71
C ARG A 77 102.72 -52.07 -31.95
N LYS A 78 103.72 -51.31 -31.48
CA LYS A 78 103.50 -50.00 -30.85
C LYS A 78 102.77 -49.05 -31.79
N GLN A 79 103.19 -48.96 -33.05
CA GLN A 79 102.53 -48.10 -34.05
C GLN A 79 101.08 -48.52 -34.30
N GLU A 80 100.79 -49.82 -34.40
CA GLU A 80 99.42 -50.31 -34.52
C GLU A 80 98.57 -50.01 -33.29
N GLU A 81 99.10 -50.17 -32.08
CA GLU A 81 98.41 -49.85 -30.84
C GLU A 81 98.13 -48.34 -30.72
N TYR A 82 99.09 -47.49 -31.06
CA TYR A 82 98.89 -46.04 -31.12
C TYR A 82 97.82 -45.66 -32.15
N ARG A 83 97.83 -46.29 -33.33
CA ARG A 83 96.81 -46.08 -34.35
C ARG A 83 95.42 -46.50 -33.84
N ARG A 84 95.31 -47.65 -33.17
CA ARG A 84 94.04 -48.12 -32.57
C ARG A 84 93.55 -47.19 -31.48
N ARG A 85 94.43 -46.70 -30.60
CA ARG A 85 94.09 -45.72 -29.55
C ARG A 85 93.61 -44.39 -30.14
N ASN A 86 94.28 -43.86 -31.16
CA ASN A 86 93.88 -42.61 -31.81
C ASN A 86 92.54 -42.74 -32.53
N LEU A 87 92.29 -43.86 -33.22
CA LEU A 87 90.99 -44.15 -33.84
C LEU A 87 89.89 -44.31 -32.79
N SER A 88 90.19 -44.92 -31.64
CA SER A 88 89.25 -45.01 -30.52
C SER A 88 88.92 -43.63 -29.96
N LYS A 89 89.93 -42.78 -29.71
CA LYS A 89 89.73 -41.41 -29.22
C LYS A 89 88.93 -40.54 -30.19
N ALA A 90 89.23 -40.61 -31.49
CA ALA A 90 88.49 -39.89 -32.52
C ALA A 90 87.02 -40.31 -32.56
N ARG A 91 86.74 -41.62 -32.44
CA ARG A 91 85.37 -42.13 -32.39
C ARG A 91 84.63 -41.71 -31.11
N THR A 92 85.30 -41.68 -29.96
CA THR A 92 84.69 -41.27 -28.69
C THR A 92 84.48 -39.76 -28.58
N ALA A 93 85.22 -38.93 -29.33
CA ALA A 93 85.07 -37.47 -29.30
C ALA A 93 83.70 -36.99 -29.80
N GLU A 94 83.07 -37.74 -30.71
CA GLU A 94 81.73 -37.42 -31.23
C GLU A 94 80.60 -37.96 -30.33
N TRP A 95 80.93 -38.68 -29.25
CA TRP A 95 79.94 -39.25 -28.35
C TRP A 95 79.43 -38.20 -27.38
N THR A 96 78.17 -37.86 -27.55
CA THR A 96 77.45 -36.88 -26.75
C THR A 96 77.11 -37.36 -25.33
N ASP A 97 77.30 -38.66 -25.06
CA ASP A 97 76.92 -39.30 -23.80
C ASP A 97 78.11 -39.61 -22.87
N THR A 98 79.29 -39.08 -23.18
CA THR A 98 80.46 -39.18 -22.30
C THR A 98 80.28 -38.26 -21.08
N ILE A 99 80.93 -38.61 -19.97
CA ILE A 99 80.91 -37.81 -18.74
C ILE A 99 81.45 -36.38 -19.01
N GLU A 100 82.49 -36.28 -19.84
CA GLU A 100 83.08 -35.01 -20.27
C GLU A 100 82.11 -34.17 -21.10
N ALA A 101 81.45 -34.75 -22.12
CA ALA A 101 80.46 -34.04 -22.93
C ALA A 101 79.23 -33.60 -22.11
N ARG A 102 78.80 -34.40 -21.11
CA ARG A 102 77.72 -34.01 -20.19
C ARG A 102 78.15 -32.87 -19.27
N HIS A 103 79.39 -32.85 -18.81
CA HIS A 103 79.94 -31.76 -18.01
C HIS A 103 80.03 -30.46 -18.82
N ASP A 104 80.54 -30.52 -20.06
CA ASP A 104 80.65 -29.36 -20.94
C ASP A 104 79.28 -28.77 -21.28
N ARG A 105 78.28 -29.62 -21.54
CA ARG A 105 76.89 -29.18 -21.75
C ARG A 105 76.31 -28.51 -20.52
N PHE A 106 76.51 -29.08 -19.33
CA PHE A 106 76.05 -28.47 -18.09
C PHE A 106 76.70 -27.10 -17.86
N VAL A 107 78.00 -26.96 -18.13
CA VAL A 107 78.70 -25.67 -18.03
C VAL A 107 78.18 -24.67 -19.07
N GLN A 108 77.90 -25.10 -20.28
CA GLN A 108 77.27 -24.26 -21.32
C GLN A 108 75.87 -23.82 -20.91
N GLU A 109 75.03 -24.73 -20.43
CA GLU A 109 73.67 -24.42 -19.95
C GLU A 109 73.69 -23.42 -18.77
N GLN A 110 74.66 -23.54 -17.86
CA GLN A 110 74.84 -22.57 -16.77
C GLN A 110 75.25 -21.19 -17.30
N LYS A 111 76.16 -21.14 -18.28
CA LYS A 111 76.55 -19.88 -18.93
C LYS A 111 75.37 -19.23 -19.64
N ASP A 112 74.64 -20.00 -20.45
CA ASP A 112 73.45 -19.54 -21.16
C ASP A 112 72.37 -19.03 -20.20
N ALA A 113 72.19 -19.70 -19.05
CA ALA A 113 71.27 -19.26 -18.01
C ALA A 113 71.71 -17.94 -17.35
N THR A 114 73.01 -17.77 -17.08
CA THR A 114 73.55 -16.50 -16.55
C THR A 114 73.42 -15.37 -17.55
N GLU A 115 73.76 -15.59 -18.82
CA GLU A 115 73.63 -14.58 -19.88
C GLU A 115 72.17 -14.19 -20.10
N ALA A 116 71.24 -15.16 -20.05
CA ALA A 116 69.81 -14.88 -20.13
C ALA A 116 69.28 -14.10 -18.92
N ALA A 117 69.82 -14.32 -17.73
CA ALA A 117 69.47 -13.56 -16.53
C ALA A 117 69.99 -12.11 -16.61
N GLU A 118 71.23 -11.92 -17.03
CA GLU A 118 71.83 -10.59 -17.26
C GLU A 118 71.06 -9.81 -18.34
N ALA A 119 70.64 -10.47 -19.42
CA ALA A 119 69.83 -9.85 -20.46
C ALA A 119 68.47 -9.37 -19.92
N ARG A 120 67.80 -10.17 -19.09
CA ARG A 120 66.54 -9.75 -18.43
C ARG A 120 66.76 -8.58 -17.48
N GLN A 121 67.84 -8.59 -16.72
CA GLN A 121 68.17 -7.50 -15.81
C GLN A 121 68.41 -6.20 -16.57
N LYS A 122 69.15 -6.22 -17.69
CA LYS A 122 69.35 -5.04 -18.55
C LYS A 122 68.03 -4.47 -19.06
N VAL A 123 67.10 -5.32 -19.53
CA VAL A 123 65.77 -4.87 -19.97
C VAL A 123 64.99 -4.21 -18.82
N LEU A 124 65.05 -4.76 -17.60
CA LEU A 124 64.40 -4.15 -16.45
C LEU A 124 65.04 -2.80 -16.09
N ASP A 125 66.36 -2.71 -16.10
CA ASP A 125 67.08 -1.47 -15.83
C ASP A 125 66.74 -0.38 -16.87
N ASP A 126 66.64 -0.76 -18.15
CA ASP A 126 66.21 0.14 -19.24
C ASP A 126 64.77 0.63 -19.04
N LEU A 127 63.84 -0.26 -18.67
CA LEU A 127 62.46 0.10 -18.36
C LEU A 127 62.36 1.05 -17.15
N TYR A 128 63.15 0.81 -16.10
CA TYR A 128 63.21 1.71 -14.94
C TYR A 128 63.77 3.09 -15.32
N LEU A 129 64.77 3.14 -16.21
CA LEU A 129 65.30 4.40 -16.72
C LEU A 129 64.28 5.15 -17.57
N GLU A 130 63.49 4.45 -18.40
CA GLU A 130 62.40 5.05 -19.17
C GLU A 130 61.30 5.60 -18.27
N GLN A 131 60.86 4.82 -17.27
CA GLN A 131 59.86 5.28 -16.31
C GLN A 131 60.32 6.55 -15.56
N ARG A 132 61.57 6.59 -15.09
CA ARG A 132 62.12 7.79 -14.43
C ARG A 132 62.18 9.00 -15.38
N LYS A 133 62.47 8.79 -16.67
CA LYS A 133 62.44 9.85 -17.68
C LYS A 133 61.03 10.38 -17.90
N GLU A 134 60.02 9.51 -17.91
CA GLU A 134 58.61 9.91 -18.04
C GLU A 134 58.08 10.65 -16.81
N GLU A 135 58.38 10.15 -15.62
CA GLU A 135 58.05 10.83 -14.35
C GLU A 135 58.69 12.23 -14.29
N HIS A 136 59.95 12.34 -14.72
CA HIS A 136 60.63 13.62 -14.81
C HIS A 136 59.97 14.57 -15.83
N LYS A 137 59.60 14.08 -17.01
CA LYS A 137 58.84 14.86 -18.02
C LYS A 137 57.48 15.31 -17.48
N ALA A 138 56.76 14.44 -16.79
CA ALA A 138 55.47 14.75 -16.19
C ALA A 138 55.60 15.82 -15.10
N MET A 139 56.66 15.74 -14.28
CA MET A 139 56.97 16.75 -13.27
C MET A 139 57.31 18.10 -13.91
N ILE A 140 58.13 18.12 -14.97
CA ILE A 140 58.41 19.34 -15.74
C ILE A 140 57.11 19.92 -16.34
N ALA A 141 56.25 19.08 -16.92
CA ALA A 141 54.97 19.54 -17.50
C ALA A 141 54.04 20.14 -16.44
N ARG A 142 53.97 19.56 -15.23
CA ARG A 142 53.21 20.11 -14.11
C ARG A 142 53.76 21.48 -13.69
N GLN A 143 55.07 21.60 -13.52
CA GLN A 143 55.72 22.87 -13.20
C GLN A 143 55.50 23.92 -14.30
N GLN A 144 55.53 23.54 -15.57
CA GLN A 144 55.21 24.44 -16.68
C GLN A 144 53.75 24.90 -16.64
N LEU A 145 52.82 23.99 -16.38
CA LEU A 145 51.40 24.34 -16.21
C LEU A 145 51.20 25.29 -15.04
N GLU A 146 51.84 25.05 -13.89
CA GLU A 146 51.83 25.94 -12.73
C GLU A 146 52.37 27.33 -13.06
N LYS A 147 53.52 27.42 -13.72
CA LYS A 147 54.08 28.70 -14.21
C LYS A 147 53.12 29.42 -15.16
N ILE A 148 52.45 28.70 -16.06
CA ILE A 148 51.40 29.26 -16.92
C ILE A 148 50.21 29.73 -16.08
N LYS A 149 49.88 29.08 -14.96
CA LYS A 149 48.81 29.53 -14.04
C LYS A 149 49.20 30.80 -13.27
N GLU A 150 50.47 30.97 -12.95
CA GLU A 150 51.02 32.09 -12.20
C GLU A 150 51.27 33.33 -13.08
N ASP A 151 51.39 33.16 -14.40
CA ASP A 151 51.54 34.27 -15.34
C ASP A 151 50.36 35.27 -15.19
N PRO A 152 50.64 36.57 -14.94
CA PRO A 152 49.59 37.58 -14.81
C PRO A 152 48.68 37.68 -16.03
N ARG A 153 49.18 37.38 -17.24
CA ARG A 153 48.37 37.43 -18.47
C ARG A 153 47.29 36.35 -18.48
N THR A 154 47.61 35.14 -18.01
CA THR A 154 46.61 34.06 -17.94
C THR A 154 45.62 34.27 -16.81
N ARG A 155 46.04 34.93 -15.72
CA ARG A 155 45.13 35.37 -14.66
C ARG A 155 44.05 36.29 -15.21
N HIS A 156 44.42 37.24 -16.07
CA HIS A 156 43.45 38.11 -16.74
C HIS A 156 42.51 37.32 -17.66
N VAL A 157 43.03 36.45 -18.52
CA VAL A 157 42.20 35.61 -19.40
C VAL A 157 41.21 34.78 -18.57
N ARG A 158 41.66 34.15 -17.48
CA ARG A 158 40.77 33.40 -16.57
C ARG A 158 39.71 34.27 -15.92
N SER A 159 40.08 35.47 -15.48
CA SER A 159 39.10 36.39 -14.89
C SER A 159 38.03 36.80 -15.92
N VAL A 160 38.42 36.98 -17.19
CA VAL A 160 37.50 37.28 -18.29
C VAL A 160 36.63 36.06 -18.64
N THR A 161 37.19 34.85 -18.66
CA THR A 161 36.38 33.64 -18.92
C THR A 161 35.37 33.40 -17.81
N LEU A 162 35.77 33.55 -16.54
CA LEU A 162 34.87 33.44 -15.40
C LEU A 162 33.79 34.52 -15.42
N LEU A 163 34.15 35.75 -15.79
CA LEU A 163 33.18 36.84 -15.96
C LEU A 163 32.19 36.53 -17.09
N HIS A 164 32.65 36.00 -18.22
CA HIS A 164 31.79 35.58 -19.33
C HIS A 164 30.83 34.45 -18.92
N GLU A 165 31.31 33.45 -18.17
CA GLU A 165 30.48 32.38 -17.62
C GLU A 165 29.44 32.93 -16.63
N ALA A 166 29.83 33.88 -15.77
CA ALA A 166 28.92 34.55 -14.85
C ALA A 166 27.85 35.38 -15.58
N LEU A 167 28.22 36.06 -16.68
CA LEU A 167 27.28 36.79 -17.51
C LEU A 167 26.26 35.86 -18.18
N LYS A 168 26.71 34.72 -18.72
CA LYS A 168 25.81 33.69 -19.25
C LYS A 168 24.84 33.16 -18.19
N ALA A 169 25.36 32.81 -17.02
CA ALA A 169 24.53 32.35 -15.91
C ALA A 169 23.49 33.41 -15.49
N ARG A 170 23.86 34.70 -15.52
CA ARG A 170 22.92 35.80 -15.25
C ARG A 170 21.84 35.92 -16.32
N GLU A 171 22.19 35.76 -17.60
CA GLU A 171 21.21 35.76 -18.70
C GLU A 171 20.20 34.61 -18.54
N GLU A 172 20.67 33.42 -18.19
CA GLU A 172 19.82 32.25 -17.89
C GLU A 172 18.89 32.52 -16.70
N GLN A 173 19.40 33.12 -15.62
CA GLN A 173 18.58 33.50 -14.46
C GLN A 173 17.51 34.53 -14.80
N VAL A 174 17.84 35.53 -15.63
CA VAL A 174 16.87 36.54 -16.09
C VAL A 174 15.80 35.88 -16.95
N ALA A 175 16.19 35.03 -17.91
CA ALA A 175 15.26 34.30 -18.76
C ALA A 175 14.33 33.40 -17.95
N TYR A 176 14.86 32.69 -16.95
CA TYR A 176 14.08 31.87 -16.03
C TYR A 176 13.08 32.71 -15.23
N ARG A 177 13.53 33.84 -14.66
CA ARG A 177 12.66 34.75 -13.92
C ARG A 177 11.52 35.31 -14.78
N ASP A 178 11.79 35.62 -16.04
CA ASP A 178 10.76 36.10 -16.96
C ASP A 178 9.76 35.01 -17.35
N MET A 179 10.21 33.76 -17.49
CA MET A 179 9.33 32.60 -17.66
C MET A 179 8.40 32.41 -16.45
N VAL A 180 8.96 32.42 -15.23
CA VAL A 180 8.16 32.31 -13.99
C VAL A 180 7.14 33.44 -13.89
N LYS A 181 7.53 34.69 -14.16
CA LYS A 181 6.58 35.82 -14.17
C LYS A 181 5.46 35.66 -15.21
N ARG A 182 5.76 35.08 -16.38
CA ARG A 182 4.73 34.80 -17.40
C ARG A 182 3.77 33.71 -16.95
N GLU A 183 4.27 32.67 -16.28
CA GLU A 183 3.45 31.61 -15.70
C GLU A 183 2.56 32.14 -14.57
N GLU A 184 3.11 32.94 -13.66
CA GLU A 184 2.35 33.62 -12.60
C GLU A 184 1.26 34.51 -13.17
N LYS A 185 1.57 35.33 -14.20
CA LYS A 185 0.55 36.15 -14.88
C LYS A 185 -0.55 35.31 -15.52
N LYS A 186 -0.21 34.16 -16.12
CA LYS A 186 -1.21 33.24 -16.69
C LYS A 186 -2.08 32.60 -15.60
N ARG A 187 -1.49 32.18 -14.48
CA ARG A 187 -2.24 31.64 -13.33
C ARG A 187 -3.16 32.70 -12.74
N ASN A 188 -2.65 33.89 -12.44
CA ASN A 188 -3.47 34.99 -11.93
C ASN A 188 -4.61 35.37 -12.88
N ALA A 189 -4.38 35.34 -14.21
CA ALA A 189 -5.43 35.58 -15.18
C ALA A 189 -6.48 34.46 -15.18
N ALA A 190 -6.07 33.20 -15.04
CA ALA A 190 -6.98 32.07 -14.90
C ALA A 190 -7.81 32.17 -13.61
N ASP A 191 -7.16 32.44 -12.48
CA ASP A 191 -7.82 32.61 -11.17
C ASP A 191 -8.84 33.78 -11.21
N GLN A 192 -8.51 34.88 -11.88
CA GLN A 192 -9.44 36.00 -12.09
C GLN A 192 -10.64 35.61 -12.96
N LEU A 193 -10.44 34.81 -14.01
CA LEU A 193 -11.53 34.31 -14.84
C LEU A 193 -12.42 33.33 -14.07
N GLU A 194 -11.84 32.43 -13.27
CA GLU A 194 -12.59 31.51 -12.41
C GLU A 194 -13.43 32.29 -11.39
N TYR A 195 -12.85 33.30 -10.75
CA TYR A 195 -13.56 34.15 -9.80
C TYR A 195 -14.73 34.92 -10.47
N GLN A 196 -14.52 35.44 -11.68
CA GLN A 196 -15.58 36.10 -12.45
C GLN A 196 -16.71 35.12 -12.82
N GLN A 197 -16.36 33.89 -13.23
CA GLN A 197 -17.36 32.85 -13.54
C GLN A 197 -18.15 32.43 -12.31
N GLN A 198 -17.51 32.30 -11.15
CA GLN A 198 -18.18 32.02 -9.87
C GLN A 198 -19.17 33.14 -9.52
N LEU A 199 -18.73 34.40 -9.57
CA LEU A 199 -19.60 35.56 -9.35
C LEU A 199 -20.81 35.58 -10.30
N TRP A 200 -20.62 35.26 -11.58
CA TRP A 200 -21.72 35.18 -12.53
C TRP A 200 -22.66 34.00 -12.24
N GLY A 201 -22.10 32.85 -11.83
CA GLY A 201 -22.85 31.68 -11.38
C GLY A 201 -23.73 32.01 -10.18
N ASP A 202 -23.15 32.62 -9.14
CA ASP A 202 -23.87 33.02 -7.93
C ASP A 202 -24.99 34.01 -8.24
N GLN A 203 -24.72 35.02 -9.08
CA GLN A 203 -25.75 35.98 -9.52
C GLN A 203 -26.89 35.30 -10.29
N ALA A 204 -26.56 34.36 -11.18
CA ALA A 204 -27.56 33.60 -11.93
C ALA A 204 -28.42 32.73 -11.01
N GLU A 205 -27.80 32.06 -10.03
CA GLU A 205 -28.52 31.28 -9.02
C GLU A 205 -29.45 32.14 -8.16
N GLU A 206 -28.99 33.31 -7.71
CA GLU A 206 -29.82 34.25 -6.96
C GLU A 206 -31.03 34.73 -7.78
N LEU A 207 -30.83 35.09 -9.05
CA LEU A 207 -31.91 35.49 -9.94
C LEU A 207 -32.89 34.33 -10.17
N HIS A 208 -32.39 33.11 -10.36
CA HIS A 208 -33.21 31.93 -10.51
C HIS A 208 -34.05 31.66 -9.24
N LYS A 209 -33.45 31.74 -8.04
CA LYS A 209 -34.16 31.63 -6.75
C LYS A 209 -35.24 32.71 -6.61
N LYS A 210 -34.96 33.95 -7.01
CA LYS A 210 -35.94 35.06 -7.03
C LYS A 210 -37.10 34.79 -8.00
N LEU A 211 -36.82 34.26 -9.19
CA LEU A 211 -37.86 33.90 -10.17
C LEU A 211 -38.72 32.74 -9.68
N GLN A 212 -38.13 31.69 -9.09
CA GLN A 212 -38.88 30.58 -8.50
C GLN A 212 -39.79 31.06 -7.37
N ALA A 213 -39.30 31.94 -6.49
CA ALA A 213 -40.13 32.52 -5.44
C ALA A 213 -41.29 33.35 -6.02
N ARG A 214 -41.05 34.11 -7.10
CA ARG A 214 -42.11 34.84 -7.81
C ARG A 214 -43.12 33.90 -8.46
N GLN A 215 -42.68 32.80 -9.06
CA GLN A 215 -43.55 31.79 -9.67
C GLN A 215 -44.45 31.14 -8.62
N ARG A 216 -43.88 30.68 -7.50
CA ARG A 216 -44.66 30.12 -6.38
C ARG A 216 -45.68 31.12 -5.83
N ASN A 217 -45.27 32.37 -5.62
CA ASN A 217 -46.20 33.43 -5.18
C ASN A 217 -47.32 33.69 -6.20
N MET A 218 -47.05 33.56 -7.50
CA MET A 218 -48.07 33.69 -8.56
C MET A 218 -49.02 32.48 -8.57
N GLU A 219 -48.49 31.27 -8.42
CA GLU A 219 -49.28 30.04 -8.32
C GLU A 219 -50.19 30.06 -7.08
N GLU A 220 -49.67 30.47 -5.93
CA GLU A 220 -50.46 30.67 -4.71
C GLU A 220 -51.57 31.71 -4.88
N LYS A 221 -51.29 32.81 -5.59
CA LYS A 221 -52.32 33.82 -5.90
C LYS A 221 -53.37 33.27 -6.86
N ASN A 222 -52.96 32.53 -7.88
CA ASN A 222 -53.88 31.93 -8.85
C ASN A 222 -54.78 30.87 -8.18
N THR A 223 -54.22 29.98 -7.38
CA THR A 223 -54.99 28.98 -6.61
C THR A 223 -55.96 29.63 -5.62
N ASN A 224 -55.55 30.71 -4.95
CA ASN A 224 -56.46 31.49 -4.12
C ASN A 224 -57.59 32.15 -4.93
N LEU A 225 -57.29 32.69 -6.12
CA LEU A 225 -58.30 33.25 -7.01
C LEU A 225 -59.29 32.18 -7.51
N GLU A 226 -58.80 30.99 -7.88
CA GLU A 226 -59.64 29.84 -8.26
C GLU A 226 -60.57 29.42 -7.11
N ALA A 227 -60.06 29.38 -5.88
CA ALA A 227 -60.87 29.08 -4.70
C ALA A 227 -61.96 30.14 -4.46
N VAL A 228 -61.64 31.43 -4.64
CA VAL A 228 -62.61 32.53 -4.52
C VAL A 228 -63.66 32.47 -5.64
N LEU A 229 -63.25 32.19 -6.88
CA LEU A 229 -64.16 32.02 -8.01
C LEU A 229 -65.13 30.87 -7.75
N TYR A 230 -64.63 29.72 -7.29
CA TYR A 230 -65.46 28.58 -6.89
C TYR A 230 -66.47 28.94 -5.79
N GLN A 231 -66.07 29.72 -4.78
CA GLN A 231 -67.01 30.21 -3.76
C GLN A 231 -68.07 31.16 -4.32
N ILE A 232 -67.70 32.02 -5.27
CA ILE A 232 -68.65 32.93 -5.94
C ILE A 232 -69.68 32.12 -6.74
N ASP A 233 -69.23 31.13 -7.50
CA ASP A 233 -70.10 30.28 -8.31
C ASP A 233 -71.02 29.44 -7.42
N ARG A 234 -70.51 28.84 -6.35
CA ARG A 234 -71.34 28.16 -5.34
C ARG A 234 -72.39 29.10 -4.73
N ARG A 235 -72.04 30.35 -4.39
CA ARG A 235 -73.00 31.34 -3.90
C ARG A 235 -74.02 31.78 -4.96
N ARG A 236 -73.70 31.66 -6.24
CA ARG A 236 -74.66 31.93 -7.34
C ARG A 236 -75.64 30.77 -7.48
N GLU A 237 -75.14 29.53 -7.41
CA GLU A 237 -75.97 28.32 -7.39
C GLU A 237 -76.92 28.32 -6.19
N GLU A 238 -76.42 28.61 -4.99
CA GLU A 238 -77.24 28.73 -3.77
C GLU A 238 -78.34 29.79 -3.93
N ARG A 239 -78.00 30.97 -4.48
CA ARG A 239 -79.00 32.03 -4.75
C ARG A 239 -80.00 31.66 -5.84
N ALA A 240 -79.58 30.88 -6.84
CA ALA A 240 -80.47 30.38 -7.89
C ALA A 240 -81.46 29.37 -7.31
N ALA A 241 -80.98 28.44 -6.49
CA ALA A 241 -81.82 27.49 -5.75
C ALA A 241 -82.80 28.21 -4.83
N ASP A 242 -82.35 29.20 -4.04
CA ASP A 242 -83.23 30.02 -3.20
C ASP A 242 -84.32 30.74 -4.00
N CYS A 243 -84.00 31.23 -5.20
CA CYS A 243 -84.98 31.86 -6.09
C CYS A 243 -85.99 30.86 -6.64
N GLU A 244 -85.56 29.64 -6.99
CA GLU A 244 -86.46 28.56 -7.42
C GLU A 244 -87.39 28.13 -6.29
N ASP A 245 -86.87 27.98 -5.08
CA ASP A 245 -87.68 27.63 -3.91
C ASP A 245 -88.69 28.74 -3.57
N ARG A 246 -88.31 30.02 -3.66
CA ARG A 246 -89.27 31.14 -3.52
C ARG A 246 -90.38 31.08 -4.58
N LYS A 247 -90.04 30.78 -5.84
CA LYS A 247 -91.05 30.62 -6.90
C LYS A 247 -92.01 29.48 -6.61
N ARG A 248 -91.52 28.35 -6.07
CA ARG A 248 -92.38 27.23 -5.65
C ARG A 248 -93.33 27.65 -4.53
N VAL A 249 -92.83 28.32 -3.51
CA VAL A 249 -93.65 28.84 -2.40
C VAL A 249 -94.71 29.83 -2.91
N ASP A 250 -94.34 30.73 -3.83
CA ASP A 250 -95.28 31.68 -4.42
C ASP A 250 -96.36 31.00 -5.29
N GLN A 251 -96.00 29.92 -5.99
CA GLN A 251 -96.95 29.09 -6.75
C GLN A 251 -97.91 28.35 -5.81
N GLU A 252 -97.41 27.66 -4.79
CA GLU A 252 -98.23 26.99 -3.78
C GLU A 252 -99.19 27.97 -3.09
N ALA A 253 -98.71 29.16 -2.71
CA ALA A 253 -99.55 30.20 -2.14
C ALA A 253 -100.57 30.81 -3.13
N ALA A 254 -100.31 30.75 -4.44
CA ALA A 254 -101.26 31.17 -5.46
C ALA A 254 -102.36 30.12 -5.67
N ASP A 255 -101.99 28.84 -5.67
CA ASP A 255 -102.90 27.70 -5.78
C ASP A 255 -103.85 27.65 -4.57
N GLU A 256 -103.34 27.79 -3.35
CA GLU A 256 -104.16 27.87 -2.13
C GLU A 256 -105.18 29.04 -2.18
N ARG A 257 -104.77 30.21 -2.71
CA ARG A 257 -105.68 31.36 -2.87
C ARG A 257 -106.73 31.12 -3.95
N ALA A 258 -106.40 30.36 -5.00
CA ALA A 258 -107.35 29.99 -6.05
C ALA A 258 -108.39 29.02 -5.49
N GLU A 259 -107.97 27.98 -4.77
CA GLU A 259 -108.86 27.03 -4.09
C GLU A 259 -109.80 27.74 -3.11
N GLN A 260 -109.28 28.65 -2.28
CA GLN A 260 -110.10 29.44 -1.35
C GLN A 260 -111.17 30.28 -2.06
N ARG A 261 -110.84 30.89 -3.21
CA ARG A 261 -111.81 31.68 -3.99
C ARG A 261 -112.89 30.80 -4.61
N GLU A 262 -112.53 29.62 -5.11
CA GLU A 262 -113.50 28.65 -5.62
C GLU A 262 -114.46 28.20 -4.51
N GLU A 263 -113.94 27.93 -3.32
CA GLU A 263 -114.75 27.61 -2.14
C GLU A 263 -115.68 28.76 -1.73
N GLU A 264 -115.19 30.01 -1.70
CA GLU A 264 -115.99 31.18 -1.36
C GLU A 264 -117.11 31.43 -2.38
N MET A 265 -116.83 31.27 -3.67
CA MET A 265 -117.84 31.39 -4.72
C MET A 265 -118.89 30.29 -4.61
N ALA A 266 -118.49 29.05 -4.32
CA ALA A 266 -119.41 27.95 -4.05
C ALA A 266 -120.30 28.21 -2.82
N ARG A 267 -119.77 28.83 -1.76
CA ARG A 267 -120.55 29.24 -0.58
C ARG A 267 -121.55 30.35 -0.93
N ARG A 268 -121.12 31.40 -1.62
CA ARG A 268 -122.01 32.50 -2.04
C ARG A 268 -123.14 32.02 -2.94
N ALA A 269 -122.88 31.07 -3.84
CA ALA A 269 -123.92 30.47 -4.67
C ALA A 269 -124.98 29.77 -3.80
N ARG A 270 -124.57 28.99 -2.78
CA ARG A 270 -125.49 28.36 -1.83
C ARG A 270 -126.29 29.37 -1.01
N ASP A 271 -125.66 30.47 -0.58
CA ASP A 271 -126.33 31.51 0.22
C ASP A 271 -127.39 32.27 -0.59
N LEU A 272 -127.14 32.51 -1.88
CA LEU A 272 -128.13 33.11 -2.78
C LEU A 272 -129.32 32.18 -3.03
N GLU A 273 -129.08 30.88 -3.24
CA GLU A 273 -130.14 29.86 -3.34
C GLU A 273 -130.98 29.81 -2.05
N ASN A 274 -130.33 29.80 -0.89
CA ASN A 274 -131.00 29.82 0.42
C ASN A 274 -131.78 31.13 0.65
N GLY A 275 -131.23 32.27 0.23
CA GLY A 275 -131.90 33.58 0.33
C GLY A 275 -133.18 33.64 -0.50
N ALA A 276 -133.15 33.12 -1.73
CA ALA A 276 -134.33 33.02 -2.58
C ALA A 276 -135.40 32.09 -1.97
N TYR A 277 -134.99 30.96 -1.40
CA TYR A 277 -135.89 30.03 -0.71
C TYR A 277 -136.58 30.66 0.50
N ASN A 278 -135.82 31.39 1.32
CA ASN A 278 -136.30 32.00 2.57
C ASN A 278 -137.28 33.16 2.35
N VAL A 279 -137.08 33.97 1.29
CA VAL A 279 -138.02 35.05 0.95
C VAL A 279 -139.38 34.49 0.52
N ALA A 280 -139.40 33.38 -0.20
CA ALA A 280 -140.64 32.74 -0.67
C ALA A 280 -141.50 32.14 0.46
N HIS A 281 -140.93 31.89 1.64
CA HIS A 281 -141.60 31.18 2.75
C HIS A 281 -141.70 32.00 4.05
N SER A 282 -141.59 33.32 3.98
CA SER A 282 -141.67 34.17 5.18
C SER A 282 -143.07 34.13 5.83
N ARG A 283 -143.13 33.87 7.14
CA ARG A 283 -144.36 33.69 7.94
C ARG A 283 -144.85 35.01 8.56
N THR A 284 -146.17 35.13 8.73
CA THR A 284 -146.87 36.28 9.33
C THR A 284 -146.72 36.34 10.85
N ALA A 285 -146.76 37.56 11.41
CA ALA A 285 -146.42 37.83 12.81
C ALA A 285 -147.49 37.36 13.81
N VAL A 286 -147.03 36.64 14.84
CA VAL A 286 -147.83 35.94 15.86
C VAL A 286 -148.05 36.82 17.11
N THR A 287 -149.22 36.73 17.73
CA THR A 287 -149.65 37.64 18.82
C THR A 287 -148.98 37.33 20.17
N LYS A 288 -148.99 38.29 21.09
CA LYS A 288 -148.27 38.19 22.39
C LYS A 288 -148.73 37.02 23.26
N ALA A 289 -150.00 36.61 23.15
CA ALA A 289 -150.55 35.48 23.89
C ALA A 289 -150.01 34.13 23.40
N GLU A 290 -149.87 33.97 22.09
CA GLU A 290 -149.29 32.78 21.46
C GLU A 290 -147.78 32.68 21.72
N LYS A 291 -147.06 33.82 21.74
CA LYS A 291 -145.66 33.85 22.17
C LYS A 291 -145.47 33.37 23.61
N LEU A 292 -146.42 33.68 24.51
CA LEU A 292 -146.33 33.28 25.91
C LEU A 292 -146.62 31.78 26.10
N GLN A 293 -147.57 31.22 25.35
CA GLN A 293 -147.80 29.77 25.32
C GLN A 293 -146.62 29.01 24.72
N ALA A 294 -146.01 29.54 23.65
CA ALA A 294 -144.78 28.96 23.09
C ALA A 294 -143.62 29.00 24.10
N HIS A 295 -143.44 30.11 24.82
CA HIS A 295 -142.39 30.23 25.84
C HIS A 295 -142.58 29.28 27.03
N LEU A 296 -143.82 29.04 27.46
CA LEU A 296 -144.10 28.05 28.50
C LEU A 296 -143.84 26.62 28.02
N ALA A 297 -144.14 26.32 26.75
CA ALA A 297 -143.83 25.03 26.15
C ALA A 297 -142.32 24.84 25.91
N GLU A 298 -141.58 25.90 25.57
CA GLU A 298 -140.12 25.88 25.46
C GLU A 298 -139.46 25.73 26.83
N ASN A 299 -139.89 26.47 27.85
CA ASN A 299 -139.34 26.33 29.21
C ASN A 299 -139.54 24.91 29.77
N ALA A 300 -140.67 24.26 29.46
CA ALA A 300 -140.89 22.87 29.85
C ALA A 300 -139.97 21.89 29.11
N LYS A 301 -139.64 22.17 27.83
CA LYS A 301 -138.66 21.39 27.06
C LYS A 301 -137.23 21.64 27.53
N ASP A 302 -136.89 22.87 27.90
CA ASP A 302 -135.57 23.26 28.37
C ASP A 302 -135.30 22.70 29.76
N GLN A 303 -136.30 22.67 30.65
CA GLN A 303 -136.19 21.95 31.93
C GLN A 303 -136.01 20.44 31.74
N ALA A 304 -136.74 19.82 30.80
CA ALA A 304 -136.54 18.41 30.48
C ALA A 304 -135.16 18.12 29.85
N ALA A 305 -134.63 19.07 29.07
CA ALA A 305 -133.30 18.98 28.48
C ALA A 305 -132.19 19.15 29.53
N LEU A 306 -132.34 20.08 30.47
CA LEU A 306 -131.43 20.24 31.60
C LEU A 306 -131.42 19.02 32.51
N GLU A 307 -132.56 18.43 32.82
CA GLU A 307 -132.61 17.17 33.58
C GLU A 307 -131.95 15.99 32.83
N ALA A 308 -132.05 15.97 31.49
CA ALA A 308 -131.38 14.97 30.67
C ALA A 308 -129.85 15.19 30.59
N GLU A 309 -129.40 16.44 30.57
CA GLU A 309 -127.98 16.79 30.63
C GLU A 309 -127.39 16.57 32.00
N GLU A 310 -128.11 16.88 33.09
CA GLU A 310 -127.69 16.56 34.45
C GLU A 310 -127.57 15.04 34.64
N LYS A 311 -128.50 14.24 34.10
CA LYS A 311 -128.39 12.77 34.07
C LYS A 311 -127.20 12.27 33.23
N LYS A 312 -126.85 12.96 32.13
CA LYS A 312 -125.63 12.66 31.34
C LYS A 312 -124.35 13.04 32.07
N VAL A 313 -124.32 14.18 32.75
CA VAL A 313 -123.17 14.64 33.51
C VAL A 313 -122.97 13.75 34.73
N GLU A 314 -124.05 13.32 35.39
CA GLU A 314 -123.97 12.31 36.45
C GLU A 314 -123.50 10.96 35.93
N SER A 315 -123.95 10.49 34.77
CA SER A 315 -123.48 9.23 34.20
C SER A 315 -122.01 9.29 33.78
N LEU A 316 -121.55 10.44 33.26
CA LEU A 316 -120.14 10.71 32.97
C LEU A 316 -119.29 10.81 34.24
N LYS A 317 -119.78 11.48 35.29
CA LYS A 317 -119.11 11.51 36.61
C LYS A 317 -119.01 10.11 37.21
N ARG A 318 -120.08 9.31 37.15
CA ARG A 318 -120.08 7.90 37.59
C ARG A 318 -119.10 7.07 36.76
N TYR A 319 -119.07 7.24 35.44
CA TYR A 319 -118.10 6.58 34.57
C TYR A 319 -116.65 6.96 34.90
N VAL A 320 -116.36 8.24 35.11
CA VAL A 320 -115.02 8.70 35.48
C VAL A 320 -114.60 8.19 36.85
N VAL A 321 -115.50 8.20 37.84
CA VAL A 321 -115.24 7.65 39.18
C VAL A 321 -115.03 6.13 39.11
N GLU A 322 -115.85 5.39 38.36
CA GLU A 322 -115.66 3.95 38.14
C GLU A 322 -114.37 3.64 37.38
N HIS A 323 -114.01 4.43 36.37
CA HIS A 323 -112.78 4.27 35.61
C HIS A 323 -111.54 4.59 36.45
N GLN A 324 -111.59 5.63 37.29
CA GLN A 324 -110.53 5.92 38.26
C GLN A 324 -110.44 4.83 39.32
N ARG A 325 -111.57 4.31 39.82
CA ARG A 325 -111.60 3.18 40.76
C ARG A 325 -111.04 1.90 40.14
N ARG A 326 -111.32 1.62 38.87
CA ARG A 326 -110.71 0.52 38.10
C ARG A 326 -109.21 0.71 37.90
N LYS A 327 -108.75 1.94 37.61
CA LYS A 327 -107.30 2.25 37.53
C LYS A 327 -106.60 2.07 38.89
N GLN A 328 -107.23 2.51 39.98
CA GLN A 328 -106.69 2.33 41.33
C GLN A 328 -106.66 0.85 41.74
N LEU A 329 -107.73 0.08 41.48
CA LEU A 329 -107.75 -1.37 41.70
C LEU A 329 -106.68 -2.08 40.86
N ALA A 330 -106.54 -1.75 39.56
CA ALA A 330 -105.51 -2.33 38.70
C ALA A 330 -104.09 -1.95 39.17
N PHE A 331 -103.89 -0.75 39.73
CA PHE A 331 -102.63 -0.35 40.33
C PHE A 331 -102.35 -1.11 41.64
N GLU A 332 -103.36 -1.26 42.52
CA GLU A 332 -103.22 -2.03 43.75
C GLU A 332 -102.98 -3.52 43.49
N ASP A 333 -103.63 -4.11 42.48
CA ASP A 333 -103.42 -5.50 42.08
C ASP A 333 -102.01 -5.71 41.52
N ARG A 334 -101.51 -4.78 40.71
CA ARG A 334 -100.11 -4.79 40.23
C ARG A 334 -99.12 -4.60 41.37
N LYS A 335 -99.43 -3.73 42.34
CA LYS A 335 -98.62 -3.50 43.54
C LYS A 335 -98.60 -4.74 44.45
N LYS A 336 -99.74 -5.42 44.65
CA LYS A 336 -99.85 -6.68 45.41
C LYS A 336 -99.12 -7.84 44.73
N ALA A 337 -99.05 -7.84 43.39
CA ALA A 337 -98.29 -8.83 42.62
C ALA A 337 -96.78 -8.59 42.61
N SER A 338 -96.31 -7.33 42.64
CA SER A 338 -94.88 -6.99 42.54
C SER A 338 -94.15 -6.86 43.88
N LEU A 339 -94.84 -6.55 44.98
CA LEU A 339 -94.25 -6.47 46.33
C LEU A 339 -93.58 -7.77 46.83
N PRO A 340 -94.12 -8.97 46.55
CA PRO A 340 -93.48 -10.24 46.91
C PRO A 340 -92.22 -10.57 46.07
N GLN A 341 -92.07 -9.98 44.87
CA GLN A 341 -90.89 -10.15 44.03
C GLN A 341 -89.75 -9.21 44.47
N TYR A 342 -90.04 -7.95 44.77
CA TYR A 342 -89.04 -7.00 45.28
C TYR A 342 -88.51 -7.37 46.68
N LEU A 343 -89.32 -7.98 47.54
CA LEU A 343 -88.86 -8.48 48.84
C LEU A 343 -88.01 -9.76 48.75
N LYS A 344 -88.05 -10.50 47.62
CA LYS A 344 -87.18 -11.65 47.35
C LYS A 344 -85.82 -11.27 46.74
N GLU A 345 -85.74 -10.13 46.04
CA GLU A 345 -84.48 -9.61 45.47
C GLU A 345 -83.66 -8.75 46.46
N ALA A 346 -84.25 -8.33 47.59
CA ALA A 346 -83.57 -7.57 48.64
C ALA A 346 -82.86 -8.45 49.72
N GLN A 347 -82.73 -9.77 49.49
CA GLN A 347 -81.94 -10.65 50.37
C GLN A 347 -80.45 -10.61 49.98
N PRO A 348 -79.52 -10.40 50.92
CA PRO A 348 -78.12 -10.04 50.67
C PRO A 348 -77.19 -11.20 50.24
N ASP A 349 -77.71 -12.32 49.71
CA ASP A 349 -76.90 -13.53 49.47
C ASP A 349 -76.58 -13.80 47.99
N LYS A 350 -76.97 -12.94 47.04
CA LYS A 350 -76.73 -13.20 45.60
C LYS A 350 -76.41 -11.97 44.75
N HIS A 351 -75.35 -11.23 45.11
CA HIS A 351 -74.69 -10.33 44.16
C HIS A 351 -73.33 -10.90 43.71
N PRO A 352 -73.12 -11.20 42.41
CA PRO A 352 -71.80 -11.45 41.85
C PRO A 352 -71.11 -10.11 41.54
N THR A 353 -70.10 -9.81 42.34
CA THR A 353 -69.00 -8.87 42.05
C THR A 353 -68.24 -9.32 40.80
N TYR A 354 -68.03 -8.44 39.82
CA TYR A 354 -66.73 -8.17 39.17
C TYR A 354 -66.85 -6.93 38.26
N ARG A 355 -66.29 -5.81 38.74
CA ARG A 355 -66.09 -4.56 37.99
C ARG A 355 -64.58 -4.42 37.82
N THR A 356 -64.09 -4.55 36.59
CA THR A 356 -62.66 -4.58 36.26
C THR A 356 -62.04 -3.19 36.32
N GLN A 357 -61.35 -2.87 37.42
CA GLN A 357 -60.48 -1.70 37.55
C GLN A 357 -59.04 -2.03 37.99
N ASP A 358 -58.68 -3.31 38.17
CA ASP A 358 -57.36 -3.73 38.69
C ASP A 358 -56.42 -4.39 37.65
N ALA A 359 -56.75 -4.37 36.35
CA ALA A 359 -55.93 -5.04 35.33
C ALA A 359 -54.81 -4.16 34.71
N PHE A 360 -54.70 -2.88 35.08
CA PHE A 360 -53.72 -1.96 34.47
C PHE A 360 -52.47 -1.69 35.32
N VAL A 361 -52.40 -2.19 36.56
CA VAL A 361 -51.31 -1.87 37.50
C VAL A 361 -50.22 -2.97 37.58
N GLN A 362 -50.46 -4.18 37.05
CA GLN A 362 -49.50 -5.29 37.16
C GLN A 362 -48.82 -5.72 35.84
N LYS A 363 -49.03 -5.03 34.71
CA LYS A 363 -48.35 -5.34 33.43
C LYS A 363 -47.70 -4.15 32.71
N GLY A 364 -47.61 -2.99 33.36
CA GLY A 364 -46.86 -1.85 32.84
C GLY A 364 -45.49 -1.74 33.50
N THR A 365 -44.48 -2.44 32.98
CA THR A 365 -43.10 -2.05 33.27
C THR A 365 -42.90 -0.64 32.69
N SER A 366 -42.39 0.29 33.49
CA SER A 366 -42.25 1.68 33.07
C SER A 366 -41.38 1.74 31.81
N LEU A 367 -41.83 2.49 30.80
CA LEU A 367 -41.08 2.71 29.56
C LEU A 367 -39.63 3.15 29.83
N LEU A 368 -39.40 3.84 30.95
CA LEU A 368 -38.09 4.28 31.43
C LEU A 368 -37.20 3.13 31.92
N GLN A 369 -37.75 2.10 32.57
CA GLN A 369 -36.99 0.89 32.91
C GLN A 369 -36.59 0.09 31.66
N HIS A 370 -37.47 0.02 30.66
CA HIS A 370 -37.13 -0.65 29.38
C HIS A 370 -36.02 0.06 28.60
N LEU A 371 -35.97 1.39 28.65
CA LEU A 371 -34.87 2.18 28.08
C LEU A 371 -33.56 1.99 28.86
N HIS A 372 -33.62 2.04 30.20
CA HIS A 372 -32.44 1.87 31.05
C HIS A 372 -31.85 0.46 30.96
N ASP A 373 -32.68 -0.58 30.94
CA ASP A 373 -32.25 -1.97 30.76
C ASP A 373 -31.80 -2.25 29.32
N GLY A 374 -32.33 -1.49 28.34
CA GLY A 374 -31.91 -1.55 26.94
C GLY A 374 -30.50 -0.98 26.73
N ASP A 375 -30.16 0.11 27.41
CA ASP A 375 -28.83 0.72 27.35
C ASP A 375 -27.79 -0.08 28.13
N ALA A 376 -28.14 -0.64 29.30
CA ALA A 376 -27.26 -1.52 30.06
C ALA A 376 -26.88 -2.78 29.26
N LYS A 377 -27.84 -3.42 28.59
CA LYS A 377 -27.60 -4.61 27.74
C LYS A 377 -26.78 -4.30 26.47
N ARG A 378 -26.87 -3.06 25.95
CA ARG A 378 -26.01 -2.63 24.83
C ARG A 378 -24.57 -2.42 25.26
N GLN A 379 -24.33 -1.86 26.45
CA GLN A 379 -22.99 -1.69 26.98
C GLN A 379 -22.33 -3.01 27.37
N GLU A 380 -23.08 -3.98 27.92
CA GLU A 380 -22.55 -5.33 28.18
C GLU A 380 -22.16 -6.06 26.89
N LYS A 381 -23.00 -6.01 25.86
CA LYS A 381 -22.67 -6.61 24.54
C LYS A 381 -21.46 -5.96 23.87
N GLN A 382 -21.27 -4.65 24.02
CA GLN A 382 -20.08 -3.97 23.53
C GLN A 382 -18.82 -4.36 24.31
N ARG A 383 -18.94 -4.60 25.62
CA ARG A 383 -17.83 -5.10 26.45
C ARG A 383 -17.46 -6.55 26.12
N GLU A 384 -18.45 -7.42 25.90
CA GLU A 384 -18.23 -8.81 25.48
C GLU A 384 -17.56 -8.86 24.10
N GLN A 385 -18.02 -8.06 23.13
CA GLN A 385 -17.40 -7.96 21.81
C GLN A 385 -15.97 -7.41 21.87
N GLN A 386 -15.67 -6.46 22.76
CA GLN A 386 -14.31 -5.97 22.96
C GLN A 386 -13.40 -7.04 23.58
N LEU A 387 -13.92 -7.85 24.52
CA LEU A 387 -13.17 -8.94 25.13
C LEU A 387 -12.90 -10.08 24.14
N GLU A 388 -13.88 -10.45 23.30
CA GLU A 388 -13.70 -11.42 22.20
C GLU A 388 -12.62 -10.96 21.22
N MET A 389 -12.66 -9.70 20.76
CA MET A 389 -11.65 -9.14 19.87
C MET A 389 -10.24 -9.08 20.50
N THR A 390 -10.14 -8.88 21.81
CA THR A 390 -8.84 -8.95 22.51
C THR A 390 -8.33 -10.38 22.66
N PHE A 391 -9.21 -11.34 22.86
CA PHE A 391 -8.84 -12.75 22.95
C PHE A 391 -8.38 -13.30 21.60
N GLU A 392 -9.08 -12.96 20.51
CA GLU A 392 -8.65 -13.29 19.14
C GLU A 392 -7.30 -12.65 18.78
N ARG A 393 -7.05 -11.41 19.22
CA ARG A 393 -5.73 -10.78 19.06
C ARG A 393 -4.63 -11.51 19.81
N LEU A 394 -4.88 -11.94 21.05
CA LEU A 394 -3.90 -12.68 21.84
C LEU A 394 -3.62 -14.07 21.26
N GLN A 395 -4.64 -14.78 20.76
CA GLN A 395 -4.45 -16.06 20.07
C GLN A 395 -3.62 -15.90 18.79
N MET A 396 -3.89 -14.87 17.99
CA MET A 396 -3.12 -14.57 16.78
C MET A 396 -1.66 -14.15 17.08
N GLU A 397 -1.41 -13.51 18.23
CA GLU A 397 -0.05 -13.19 18.68
C GLU A 397 0.69 -14.43 19.22
N GLU A 398 0.00 -15.36 19.91
CA GLU A 398 0.59 -16.64 20.33
C GLU A 398 0.91 -17.57 19.15
N GLU A 399 0.04 -17.66 18.14
CA GLU A 399 0.29 -18.44 16.93
C GLU A 399 1.50 -17.89 16.15
N LYS A 400 1.63 -16.57 16.03
CA LYS A 400 2.81 -15.94 15.41
C LYS A 400 4.09 -16.13 16.23
N ALA A 401 3.98 -16.17 17.56
CA ALA A 401 5.12 -16.43 18.43
C ALA A 401 5.58 -17.90 18.40
N ALA A 402 4.66 -18.85 18.18
CA ALA A 402 4.96 -20.27 18.00
C ALA A 402 5.61 -20.56 16.63
N GLU A 403 5.15 -19.92 15.55
CA GLU A 403 5.80 -19.99 14.24
C GLU A 403 7.23 -19.43 14.26
N ALA A 404 7.47 -18.33 14.98
CA ALA A 404 8.81 -17.75 15.14
C ALA A 404 9.78 -18.62 15.96
N ARG A 405 9.27 -19.62 16.72
CA ARG A 405 10.07 -20.56 17.52
C ARG A 405 10.28 -21.93 16.85
N GLY A 406 9.66 -22.17 15.70
CA GLY A 406 9.88 -23.39 14.92
C GLY A 406 9.39 -24.68 15.57
N GLU A 407 8.37 -24.63 16.44
CA GLU A 407 7.75 -25.82 17.04
C GLU A 407 6.59 -26.29 16.15
N THR A 408 6.87 -27.20 15.21
CA THR A 408 5.84 -27.95 14.50
C THR A 408 5.18 -28.94 15.46
N ILE A 409 3.89 -28.74 15.74
CA ILE A 409 3.05 -29.70 16.45
C ILE A 409 2.75 -30.86 15.48
N GLU A 410 3.67 -31.81 15.40
CA GLU A 410 3.38 -33.16 14.91
C GLU A 410 3.29 -34.10 16.12
N SER A 411 2.06 -34.40 16.56
CA SER A 411 1.83 -35.61 17.35
C SER A 411 0.45 -36.20 17.07
N LYS A 412 0.47 -37.35 16.37
CA LYS A 412 -0.41 -38.53 16.46
C LYS A 412 -0.09 -39.42 15.25
N LEU A 413 0.97 -40.24 15.32
CA LEU A 413 0.93 -41.67 15.68
C LEU A 413 -0.14 -42.46 14.91
N ASP A 414 0.28 -43.28 13.94
CA ASP A 414 0.29 -44.75 14.07
C ASP A 414 0.81 -45.38 12.76
N ALA A 415 1.96 -46.05 12.78
CA ALA A 415 2.12 -47.48 13.09
C ALA A 415 1.55 -48.40 12.00
N ASN A 416 2.42 -48.88 11.10
CA ASN A 416 2.35 -50.24 10.54
C ASN A 416 3.68 -50.64 9.92
N GLY A 417 4.35 -51.60 10.58
CA GLY A 417 5.57 -52.21 10.07
C GLY A 417 5.31 -53.25 8.99
N ARG A 418 6.29 -53.45 8.11
CA ARG A 418 6.83 -54.78 7.75
C ARG A 418 8.02 -54.64 6.81
N ASN A 419 9.17 -55.06 7.34
CA ASN A 419 10.25 -55.83 6.71
C ASN A 419 10.60 -55.55 5.24
N LEU A 420 11.86 -55.16 4.98
CA LEU A 420 12.69 -55.88 4.02
C LEU A 420 14.18 -55.65 4.28
N ARG A 421 14.89 -56.77 4.34
CA ARG A 421 16.32 -56.94 4.59
C ARG A 421 17.16 -56.21 3.53
N HIS A 422 18.04 -55.31 3.94
CA HIS A 422 19.25 -55.00 3.17
C HIS A 422 20.42 -54.73 4.12
N HIS A 423 21.36 -55.68 4.16
CA HIS A 423 22.70 -55.46 4.67
C HIS A 423 23.40 -54.40 3.81
N ARG A 424 23.59 -53.19 4.34
CA ARG A 424 24.62 -52.25 3.90
C ARG A 424 25.19 -51.55 5.13
N ALA A 425 26.49 -51.25 5.08
CA ALA A 425 27.28 -50.65 6.14
C ALA A 425 26.51 -49.52 6.84
N SER A 426 26.24 -49.69 8.14
CA SER A 426 25.67 -48.63 8.96
C SER A 426 26.75 -47.58 9.18
N THR A 427 26.68 -46.49 8.42
CA THR A 427 27.23 -45.21 8.88
C THR A 427 26.66 -44.93 10.26
N THR A 428 27.50 -44.53 11.21
CA THR A 428 27.00 -44.03 12.50
C THR A 428 26.10 -42.82 12.31
N ALA A 429 25.36 -42.40 13.34
CA ALA A 429 24.26 -41.42 13.23
C ALA A 429 24.62 -40.09 12.53
N ALA A 430 25.92 -39.80 12.35
CA ALA A 430 26.43 -38.63 11.64
C ALA A 430 27.03 -38.91 10.23
N GLY A 431 26.92 -40.13 9.68
CA GLY A 431 27.31 -40.43 8.29
C GLY A 431 28.77 -40.83 8.06
N PHE A 432 29.61 -40.94 9.09
CA PHE A 432 31.04 -41.25 8.96
C PHE A 432 31.31 -42.74 8.69
N MET A 433 32.40 -43.04 7.97
CA MET A 433 32.78 -44.41 7.60
C MET A 433 33.62 -45.12 8.68
N SER A 434 34.17 -44.36 9.64
CA SER A 434 35.00 -44.86 10.74
C SER A 434 34.67 -44.19 12.08
N MET A 435 34.66 -44.97 13.16
CA MET A 435 34.48 -44.48 14.54
C MET A 435 35.59 -43.52 14.99
N ALA A 436 36.77 -43.58 14.36
CA ALA A 436 37.87 -42.66 14.66
C ALA A 436 37.61 -41.26 14.06
N GLU A 437 37.01 -41.21 12.87
CA GLU A 437 36.62 -39.97 12.20
C GLU A 437 35.46 -39.29 12.93
N GLU A 438 34.48 -40.07 13.40
CA GLU A 438 33.38 -39.54 14.20
C GLU A 438 33.85 -38.97 15.55
N LYS A 439 34.84 -39.60 16.20
CA LYS A 439 35.43 -39.07 17.44
C LYS A 439 36.21 -37.77 17.19
N ALA A 440 37.02 -37.71 16.13
CA ALA A 440 37.75 -36.50 15.77
C ALA A 440 36.79 -35.34 15.41
N TYR A 441 35.75 -35.63 14.64
CA TYR A 441 34.71 -34.66 14.29
C TYR A 441 33.91 -34.22 15.53
N ALA A 442 33.56 -35.13 16.44
CA ALA A 442 32.87 -34.77 17.68
C ALA A 442 33.75 -33.90 18.60
N GLU A 443 35.05 -34.12 18.65
CA GLU A 443 36.00 -33.27 19.39
C GLU A 443 36.16 -31.89 18.73
N GLU A 444 36.19 -31.82 17.40
CA GLU A 444 36.22 -30.56 16.65
C GLU A 444 34.91 -29.78 16.85
N MET A 445 33.76 -30.44 16.73
CA MET A 445 32.44 -29.84 16.93
C MET A 445 32.15 -29.45 18.38
N ARG A 446 32.88 -29.98 19.36
CA ARG A 446 32.85 -29.49 20.75
C ARG A 446 33.60 -28.16 20.91
N ARG A 447 34.69 -27.96 20.17
CA ARG A 447 35.51 -26.74 20.21
C ARG A 447 35.02 -25.65 19.24
N TYR A 448 34.33 -26.06 18.18
CA TYR A 448 33.85 -25.17 17.12
C TYR A 448 32.93 -24.04 17.63
N PRO A 449 31.97 -24.26 18.56
CA PRO A 449 31.14 -23.19 19.09
C PRO A 449 31.94 -22.15 19.88
N GLU A 450 32.98 -22.56 20.61
CA GLU A 450 33.83 -21.63 21.36
C GLU A 450 34.70 -20.80 20.42
N GLN A 451 35.24 -21.41 19.36
CA GLN A 451 35.98 -20.71 18.31
C GLN A 451 35.09 -19.74 17.53
N LEU A 452 33.85 -20.12 17.26
CA LEU A 452 32.88 -19.28 16.57
C LEU A 452 32.49 -18.08 17.45
N ARG A 453 32.21 -18.31 18.74
CA ARG A 453 31.98 -17.22 19.70
C ARG A 453 33.18 -16.29 19.86
N ALA A 454 34.40 -16.82 19.84
CA ALA A 454 35.61 -16.01 19.89
C ALA A 454 35.74 -15.12 18.64
N LYS A 455 35.51 -15.67 17.45
CA LYS A 455 35.50 -14.91 16.18
C LYS A 455 34.38 -13.87 16.15
N GLU A 456 33.17 -14.21 16.60
CA GLU A 456 32.06 -13.28 16.70
C GLU A 456 32.34 -12.14 17.70
N ALA A 457 33.01 -12.44 18.82
CA ALA A 457 33.43 -11.44 19.78
C ALA A 457 34.51 -10.50 19.23
N GLU A 458 35.47 -11.04 18.47
CA GLU A 458 36.50 -10.26 17.77
C GLU A 458 35.88 -9.34 16.71
N GLU A 459 34.97 -9.86 15.89
CA GLU A 459 34.24 -9.05 14.91
C GLU A 459 33.36 -8.00 15.57
N ALA A 460 32.66 -8.33 16.66
CA ALA A 460 31.86 -7.38 17.41
C ALA A 460 32.72 -6.28 18.05
N ALA A 461 33.91 -6.63 18.55
CA ALA A 461 34.88 -5.67 19.07
C ALA A 461 35.42 -4.76 17.96
N ALA A 462 35.74 -5.30 16.79
CA ALA A 462 36.16 -4.53 15.63
C ALA A 462 35.08 -3.55 15.16
N ARG A 463 33.82 -4.01 15.04
CA ARG A 463 32.67 -3.16 14.70
C ARG A 463 32.44 -2.05 15.73
N ARG A 464 32.61 -2.32 17.01
CA ARG A 464 32.52 -1.29 18.07
C ARG A 464 33.66 -0.27 17.96
N ALA A 465 34.88 -0.71 17.66
CA ALA A 465 36.02 0.17 17.47
C ALA A 465 35.84 1.08 16.22
N GLU A 466 35.30 0.53 15.13
CA GLU A 466 34.94 1.30 13.94
C GLU A 466 33.81 2.30 14.22
N ALA A 467 32.77 1.89 14.94
CA ALA A 467 31.68 2.77 15.34
C ALA A 467 32.18 3.95 16.19
N LEU A 468 33.07 3.70 17.16
CA LEU A 468 33.69 4.76 17.97
C LEU A 468 34.56 5.70 17.13
N ARG A 469 35.31 5.18 16.15
CA ARG A 469 36.08 6.02 15.21
C ARG A 469 35.17 6.91 14.35
N LEU A 470 34.06 6.36 13.86
CA LEU A 470 33.09 7.13 13.09
C LEU A 470 32.40 8.19 13.95
N GLU A 471 32.04 7.86 15.19
CA GLU A 471 31.46 8.83 16.13
C GLU A 471 32.44 9.98 16.44
N GLN A 472 33.72 9.66 16.64
CA GLN A 472 34.76 10.68 16.82
C GLN A 472 34.94 11.56 15.57
N ALA A 473 34.94 10.96 14.38
CA ALA A 473 35.01 11.70 13.12
C ALA A 473 33.79 12.62 12.93
N GLN A 474 32.59 12.15 13.27
CA GLN A 474 31.36 12.96 13.22
C GLN A 474 31.41 14.11 14.23
N LYS A 475 31.93 13.89 15.44
CA LYS A 475 32.14 14.97 16.43
C LYS A 475 33.13 16.02 15.92
N LEU A 476 34.22 15.61 15.28
CA LEU A 476 35.18 16.54 14.67
C LEU A 476 34.55 17.33 13.51
N GLN A 477 33.79 16.67 12.63
CA GLN A 477 33.07 17.35 11.55
C GLN A 477 32.01 18.33 12.07
N ALA A 478 31.29 17.98 13.14
CA ALA A 478 30.33 18.87 13.78
C ALA A 478 31.03 20.08 14.41
N ALA A 479 32.19 19.87 15.06
CA ALA A 479 33.00 20.95 15.61
C ALA A 479 33.53 21.90 14.51
N GLU A 480 34.00 21.35 13.37
CA GLU A 480 34.43 22.14 12.22
C GLU A 480 33.28 22.95 11.60
N LYS A 481 32.06 22.37 11.54
CA LYS A 481 30.88 23.10 11.08
C LYS A 481 30.54 24.26 12.00
N HIS A 482 30.49 24.02 13.31
CA HIS A 482 30.24 25.09 14.28
C HIS A 482 31.32 26.17 14.26
N GLU A 483 32.59 25.82 14.05
CA GLU A 483 33.65 26.81 13.91
C GLU A 483 33.48 27.64 12.63
N LYS A 484 33.13 27.00 11.50
CA LYS A 484 32.83 27.70 10.24
C LYS A 484 31.63 28.62 10.37
N GLU A 485 30.56 28.18 11.02
CA GLU A 485 29.39 29.00 11.32
C GLU A 485 29.76 30.20 12.19
N ARG A 486 30.58 30.00 13.22
CA ARG A 486 31.07 31.09 14.08
C ARG A 486 31.88 32.11 13.28
N ARG A 487 32.82 31.64 12.44
CA ARG A 487 33.62 32.51 11.56
C ARG A 487 32.76 33.25 10.54
N ALA A 488 31.73 32.62 9.98
CA ALA A 488 30.80 33.27 9.06
C ALA A 488 29.95 34.34 9.75
N LEU A 489 29.51 34.08 10.99
CA LEU A 489 28.80 35.08 11.81
C LEU A 489 29.71 36.25 12.21
N GLU A 490 30.98 35.98 12.52
CA GLU A 490 31.98 37.02 12.79
C GLU A 490 32.24 37.87 11.53
N ALA A 491 32.43 37.24 10.37
CA ALA A 491 32.58 37.95 9.09
C ALA A 491 31.35 38.80 8.74
N HIS A 492 30.14 38.28 8.92
CA HIS A 492 28.90 39.05 8.71
C HIS A 492 28.80 40.23 9.69
N ARG A 493 29.26 40.09 10.94
CA ARG A 493 29.29 41.21 11.91
C ARG A 493 30.31 42.27 11.50
N GLU A 494 31.45 41.86 10.95
CA GLU A 494 32.45 42.78 10.40
C GLU A 494 31.92 43.51 9.17
N GLU A 495 31.29 42.81 8.23
CA GLU A 495 30.63 43.41 7.05
C GLU A 495 29.56 44.43 7.45
N VAL A 496 28.73 44.14 8.46
CA VAL A 496 27.73 45.08 8.97
C VAL A 496 28.39 46.31 9.60
N ARG A 497 29.51 46.14 10.33
CA ARG A 497 30.26 47.27 10.89
C ARG A 497 30.89 48.13 9.81
N GLU A 498 31.42 47.52 8.75
CA GLU A 498 31.97 48.24 7.61
C GLU A 498 30.89 49.01 6.84
N GLN A 499 29.71 48.42 6.65
CA GLN A 499 28.56 49.10 6.04
C GLN A 499 28.07 50.28 6.89
N GLN A 500 27.99 50.11 8.22
CA GLN A 500 27.63 51.21 9.12
C GLN A 500 28.68 52.34 9.08
N ALA A 501 29.96 52.00 9.10
CA ALA A 501 31.04 53.00 8.98
C ALA A 501 31.02 53.73 7.63
N GLN A 502 30.65 53.05 6.55
CA GLN A 502 30.46 53.67 5.24
C GLN A 502 29.26 54.61 5.21
N GLN A 503 28.13 54.20 5.78
CA GLN A 503 26.95 55.06 5.94
C GLN A 503 27.27 56.30 6.78
N GLU A 504 27.93 56.15 7.92
CA GLU A 504 28.37 57.28 8.74
C GLU A 504 29.32 58.23 7.99
N ALA A 505 30.22 57.69 7.15
CA ALA A 505 31.11 58.49 6.33
C ALA A 505 30.37 59.25 5.21
N ASP A 506 29.36 58.63 4.61
CA ASP A 506 28.53 59.27 3.57
C ASP A 506 27.58 60.31 4.18
N ASP A 507 27.00 60.05 5.35
CA ASP A 507 26.23 61.02 6.14
C ASP A 507 27.10 62.23 6.51
N ALA A 508 28.35 62.01 6.91
CA ALA A 508 29.29 63.09 7.22
C ALA A 508 29.63 63.93 5.97
N ARG A 509 29.81 63.29 4.81
CA ARG A 509 29.99 63.99 3.53
C ARG A 509 28.75 64.77 3.13
N PHE A 510 27.56 64.22 3.36
CA PHE A 510 26.30 64.88 3.07
C PHE A 510 26.07 66.10 3.97
N ARG A 511 26.39 66.01 5.27
CA ARG A 511 26.38 67.15 6.19
C ARG A 511 27.35 68.24 5.75
N ALA A 512 28.58 67.86 5.40
CA ALA A 512 29.57 68.81 4.87
C ALA A 512 29.12 69.47 3.56
N TYR A 513 28.41 68.72 2.70
CA TYR A 513 27.81 69.26 1.48
C TYR A 513 26.70 70.28 1.80
N ILE A 514 25.78 69.95 2.71
CA ILE A 514 24.74 70.87 3.19
C ILE A 514 25.36 72.16 3.71
N ASP A 515 26.39 72.06 4.56
CA ASP A 515 27.11 73.20 5.12
C ASP A 515 27.82 74.05 4.05
N SER A 516 28.22 73.44 2.92
CA SER A 516 28.84 74.17 1.80
C SER A 516 27.86 74.88 0.87
N VAL A 517 26.61 74.41 0.81
CA VAL A 517 25.57 74.92 -0.12
C VAL A 517 24.64 75.92 0.56
N ILE A 518 24.41 75.77 1.87
CA ILE A 518 23.52 76.65 2.64
C ILE A 518 24.28 77.94 3.02
N PRO A 519 23.76 79.13 2.67
CA PRO A 519 24.33 80.39 3.13
C PRO A 519 24.28 80.54 4.65
N ALA A 520 25.28 81.19 5.25
CA ALA A 520 25.41 81.33 6.71
C ALA A 520 24.22 82.04 7.40
N ASP A 521 23.40 82.79 6.65
CA ASP A 521 22.24 83.55 7.15
C ASP A 521 20.90 82.81 6.98
N MET A 522 20.91 81.51 6.65
CA MET A 522 19.69 80.69 6.47
C MET A 522 18.93 80.51 7.80
N ASP A 523 17.59 80.57 7.76
CA ASP A 523 16.72 80.34 8.93
C ASP A 523 17.04 78.97 9.60
N PRO A 524 17.36 78.93 10.91
CA PRO A 524 17.69 77.70 11.64
C PRO A 524 16.64 76.59 11.51
N PHE A 525 15.37 76.93 11.28
CA PHE A 525 14.32 75.94 11.07
C PHE A 525 14.48 75.20 9.72
N LEU A 526 14.83 75.92 8.66
CA LEU A 526 15.05 75.35 7.33
C LEU A 526 16.36 74.55 7.26
N TYR A 527 17.41 75.00 7.98
CA TYR A 527 18.64 74.23 8.14
C TYR A 527 18.39 72.89 8.85
N ARG A 528 17.65 72.91 9.99
CA ARG A 528 17.27 71.68 10.69
C ARG A 528 16.44 70.75 9.80
N LYS A 529 15.55 71.31 8.98
CA LYS A 529 14.73 70.51 8.03
C LYS A 529 15.58 69.90 6.92
N ALA A 530 16.58 70.60 6.40
CA ALA A 530 17.51 70.07 5.39
C ALA A 530 18.39 68.94 5.95
N VAL A 531 18.85 69.06 7.19
CA VAL A 531 19.61 68.02 7.90
C VAL A 531 18.73 66.81 8.27
N GLN A 532 17.43 67.01 8.49
CA GLN A 532 16.47 65.95 8.85
C GLN A 532 15.84 65.20 7.65
N MET A 533 16.03 65.67 6.42
CA MET A 533 15.50 65.03 5.20
C MET A 533 16.39 63.89 4.66
N HIS A 534 17.42 63.49 5.42
CA HIS A 534 18.32 62.37 5.12
C HIS A 534 17.86 61.08 5.80
#